data_AF-S4PWA1-F1
#
_entry.id   AF-S4PWA1-F1
#
_cell.length_a   1.000
_cell.length_b   1.000
_cell.length_c   1.000
_cell.angle_alpha   90.00
_cell.angle_beta   90.00
_cell.angle_gamma   90.00
#
_symmetry.space_group_name_H-M   'P 1'
#
loop_
_entity.id
_entity.type
_entity.pdbx_description
1 polymer ?
#
loop_
_entity_poly.entity_id
_entity_poly.type
_entity_poly.pdbx_seq_one_letter_code
_entity_poly.pdbx_strand_id
1 'polypeptide(L)'
;MQALVYDARNTAWFNKSISESATDEKAAEFIQRFGFITAFLATHSGLTRWETHPPKDHDDKNEFGKQWPRAIDEVWYRRAVEQHYVDPLSFVYSVELSTEKFPLNVSNAMVTAAHAVFHGDGHRKAPAAVVGFQFKHERLAEWFQNITSNC
;
A
#
# COMPACT_ATOMS: atom_id res chain seq x y z
N MET A 1 -4.65 22.85 9.33
CA MET A 1 -5.06 22.95 7.91
C MET A 1 -3.87 23.14 6.95
N GLN A 2 -2.84 23.94 7.30
CA GLN A 2 -1.68 24.17 6.41
C GLN A 2 -0.91 22.90 6.01
N ALA A 3 -0.67 21.96 6.95
CA ALA A 3 0.02 20.70 6.66
C ALA A 3 -0.70 19.85 5.59
N LEU A 4 -2.03 19.76 5.68
CA LEU A 4 -2.85 19.02 4.71
C LEU A 4 -2.73 19.60 3.29
N VAL A 5 -2.76 20.93 3.16
CA VAL A 5 -2.64 21.61 1.86
C VAL A 5 -1.23 21.42 1.27
N TYR A 6 -0.21 21.46 2.12
CA TYR A 6 1.17 21.19 1.73
C TYR A 6 1.34 19.76 1.21
N ASP A 7 0.84 18.77 1.96
CA ASP A 7 0.87 17.36 1.58
C ASP A 7 0.07 17.11 0.30
N ALA A 8 -1.10 17.74 0.15
CA ALA A 8 -1.90 17.66 -1.07
C ALA A 8 -1.15 18.15 -2.31
N ARG A 9 -0.39 19.24 -2.19
CA ARG A 9 0.44 19.78 -3.28
C ARG A 9 1.62 18.87 -3.60
N ASN A 10 2.33 18.38 -2.59
CA ASN A 10 3.53 17.55 -2.79
C ASN A 10 3.24 16.13 -3.26
N THR A 11 2.01 15.66 -3.06
CA THR A 11 1.54 14.35 -3.51
C THR A 11 0.63 14.43 -4.73
N ALA A 12 0.48 15.62 -5.33
CA ALA A 12 -0.37 15.81 -6.52
C ALA A 12 0.07 14.98 -7.73
N TRP A 13 1.35 14.60 -7.79
CA TRP A 13 1.87 13.69 -8.82
C TRP A 13 1.20 12.32 -8.81
N PHE A 14 0.68 11.86 -7.66
CA PHE A 14 -0.01 10.57 -7.51
C PHE A 14 -1.35 10.53 -8.28
N ASN A 15 -1.90 11.69 -8.64
CA ASN A 15 -3.13 11.75 -9.45
C ASN A 15 -2.89 11.39 -10.93
N LYS A 16 -1.64 11.38 -11.39
CA LYS A 16 -1.31 10.83 -12.69
C LYS A 16 -1.37 9.32 -12.54
N SER A 17 -2.03 8.62 -13.46
CA SER A 17 -2.16 7.17 -13.31
C SER A 17 -0.79 6.55 -13.12
N ILE A 18 -0.66 5.54 -12.25
CA ILE A 18 0.56 4.73 -12.16
C ILE A 18 0.93 4.18 -13.54
N SER A 19 -0.06 3.92 -14.41
CA SER A 19 0.17 3.54 -15.80
C SER A 19 0.75 4.65 -16.67
N GLU A 20 0.46 5.92 -16.39
CA GLU A 20 0.98 7.10 -17.11
C GLU A 20 2.34 7.57 -16.57
N SER A 21 2.60 7.33 -15.28
CA SER A 21 3.88 7.63 -14.64
C SER A 21 4.88 6.46 -14.78
N ALA A 22 4.41 5.28 -15.13
CA ALA A 22 5.21 4.14 -15.53
C ALA A 22 5.81 4.35 -16.93
N THR A 23 6.94 5.06 -16.95
CA THR A 23 8.04 4.72 -17.86
C THR A 23 8.72 3.40 -17.45
N ASP A 24 8.22 2.75 -16.40
CA ASP A 24 8.88 1.69 -15.65
C ASP A 24 8.22 0.35 -15.98
N GLU A 25 8.87 -0.44 -16.84
CA GLU A 25 8.49 -1.81 -17.21
C GLU A 25 8.14 -2.67 -15.98
N LYS A 26 8.75 -2.37 -14.83
CA LYS A 26 8.49 -3.02 -13.55
C LYS A 26 7.08 -2.81 -13.01
N ALA A 27 6.52 -1.61 -13.18
CA ALA A 27 5.16 -1.34 -12.72
C ALA A 27 4.14 -2.11 -13.57
N ALA A 28 4.35 -2.16 -14.90
CA ALA A 28 3.55 -2.96 -15.81
C ALA A 28 3.68 -4.47 -15.51
N GLU A 29 4.90 -4.97 -15.30
CA GLU A 29 5.16 -6.35 -14.92
C GLU A 29 4.47 -6.71 -13.58
N PHE A 30 4.54 -5.81 -12.60
CA PHE A 30 3.91 -5.99 -11.31
C PHE A 30 2.38 -6.08 -11.43
N ILE A 31 1.77 -5.14 -12.17
CA ILE A 31 0.32 -5.15 -12.45
C ILE A 31 -0.06 -6.42 -13.20
N GLN A 32 0.72 -6.84 -14.20
CA GLN A 32 0.46 -8.06 -14.96
C GLN A 32 0.53 -9.31 -14.07
N ARG A 33 1.51 -9.37 -13.16
CA ARG A 33 1.73 -10.50 -12.25
C ARG A 33 0.61 -10.62 -11.21
N PHE A 34 0.27 -9.53 -10.54
CA PHE A 34 -0.68 -9.52 -9.44
C PHE A 34 -2.14 -9.24 -9.88
N GLY A 35 -2.34 -8.80 -11.13
CA GLY A 35 -3.64 -8.54 -11.73
C GLY A 35 -4.33 -7.35 -11.07
N PHE A 36 -5.13 -7.64 -10.04
CA PHE A 36 -5.86 -6.63 -9.28
C PHE A 36 -4.99 -6.07 -8.16
N ILE A 37 -4.65 -4.78 -8.23
CA ILE A 37 -3.89 -4.09 -7.20
C ILE A 37 -4.53 -2.75 -6.83
N THR A 38 -4.35 -2.33 -5.58
CA THR A 38 -4.63 -0.96 -5.14
C THR A 38 -3.36 -0.34 -4.58
N ALA A 39 -2.74 0.58 -5.31
CA ALA A 39 -1.62 1.35 -4.81
C ALA A 39 -2.12 2.50 -3.94
N PHE A 40 -1.38 2.84 -2.90
CA PHE A 40 -1.77 3.93 -1.99
C PHE A 40 -0.56 4.70 -1.46
N LEU A 41 -0.86 5.93 -1.02
CA LEU A 41 0.04 6.80 -0.28
C LEU A 41 -0.76 7.45 0.84
N ALA A 42 -0.28 7.36 2.08
CA ALA A 42 -0.83 8.05 3.23
C ALA A 42 0.23 8.95 3.86
N THR A 43 -0.09 10.23 4.02
CA THR A 43 0.80 11.24 4.57
C THR A 43 0.58 11.42 6.07
N HIS A 44 1.56 12.01 6.75
CA HIS A 44 1.44 12.33 8.17
C HIS A 44 0.30 13.34 8.47
N SER A 45 -0.13 14.16 7.51
CA SER A 45 -1.29 15.05 7.71
C SER A 45 -2.64 14.33 7.71
N GLY A 46 -2.67 13.02 7.45
CA GLY A 46 -3.89 12.23 7.29
C GLY A 46 -4.47 12.25 5.87
N LEU A 47 -3.78 12.85 4.88
CA LEU A 47 -4.19 12.71 3.48
C LEU A 47 -3.78 11.34 2.97
N THR A 48 -4.78 10.59 2.49
CA THR A 48 -4.59 9.31 1.81
C THR A 48 -5.04 9.42 0.36
N ARG A 49 -4.21 8.94 -0.56
CA ARG A 49 -4.52 8.79 -1.99
C ARG A 49 -4.38 7.32 -2.37
N TRP A 50 -5.22 6.83 -3.28
CA TRP A 50 -5.13 5.48 -3.80
C TRP A 50 -5.60 5.39 -5.25
N GLU A 51 -5.06 4.42 -5.97
CA GLU A 51 -5.43 4.11 -7.35
C GLU A 51 -5.53 2.57 -7.49
N THR A 52 -6.50 2.12 -8.26
CA THR A 52 -6.75 0.68 -8.48
C THR A 52 -6.44 0.31 -9.92
N HIS A 53 -5.75 -0.82 -10.12
CA HIS A 53 -5.46 -1.39 -11.43
C HIS A 53 -5.98 -2.83 -11.53
N PRO A 54 -6.67 -3.20 -12.62
CA PRO A 54 -7.25 -2.28 -13.60
C PRO A 54 -8.25 -1.32 -12.92
N PRO A 55 -8.45 -0.11 -13.47
CA PRO A 55 -9.44 0.82 -12.92
C PRO A 55 -10.80 0.14 -12.89
N LYS A 56 -11.46 0.18 -11.72
CA LYS A 56 -12.81 -0.35 -11.57
C LYS A 56 -13.82 0.71 -12.06
N ASP A 57 -14.83 0.27 -12.78
CA ASP A 57 -16.04 1.07 -12.97
C ASP A 57 -16.64 1.35 -11.58
N HIS A 58 -17.15 2.57 -11.43
CA HIS A 58 -17.42 3.34 -10.20
C HIS A 58 -18.25 2.70 -9.06
N ASP A 59 -18.53 1.39 -9.06
CA ASP A 59 -19.64 0.77 -8.31
C ASP A 59 -19.25 -0.39 -7.38
N ASP A 60 -17.98 -0.50 -6.98
CA ASP A 60 -17.55 -1.58 -6.09
C ASP A 60 -17.53 -1.16 -4.61
N LYS A 61 -18.29 -1.88 -3.79
CA LYS A 61 -18.67 -1.55 -2.40
C LYS A 61 -17.51 -1.47 -1.39
N ASN A 62 -16.28 -1.76 -1.79
CA ASN A 62 -15.07 -1.75 -0.97
C ASN A 62 -14.00 -0.82 -1.55
N GLU A 63 -14.30 0.49 -1.58
CA GLU A 63 -13.27 1.49 -1.82
C GLU A 63 -12.24 1.45 -0.68
N PHE A 64 -10.96 1.39 -1.01
CA PHE A 64 -9.84 1.36 -0.05
C PHE A 64 -9.99 2.40 1.06
N GLY A 65 -10.43 3.62 0.72
CA GLY A 65 -10.67 4.69 1.70
C GLY A 65 -11.79 4.40 2.70
N LYS A 66 -12.80 3.58 2.34
CA LYS A 66 -13.85 3.13 3.28
C LYS A 66 -13.32 2.04 4.21
N GLN A 67 -12.46 1.15 3.71
CA GLN A 67 -11.84 0.09 4.52
C GLN A 67 -10.81 0.66 5.51
N TRP A 68 -10.06 1.68 5.10
CA TRP A 68 -8.95 2.27 5.86
C TRP A 68 -9.15 3.78 6.13
N PRO A 69 -10.20 4.17 6.89
CA PRO A 69 -10.55 5.57 7.06
C PRO A 69 -9.65 6.32 8.05
N ARG A 70 -8.81 5.61 8.82
CA ARG A 70 -8.07 6.20 9.96
C ARG A 70 -6.67 6.70 9.58
N ALA A 71 -6.30 6.67 8.30
CA ALA A 71 -5.02 7.18 7.78
C ALA A 71 -3.80 6.77 8.64
N ILE A 72 -3.17 7.70 9.36
CA ILE A 72 -1.98 7.44 10.20
C ILE A 72 -2.23 6.47 11.36
N ASP A 73 -3.50 6.33 11.77
CA ASP A 73 -3.90 5.43 12.85
C ASP A 73 -4.09 3.99 12.36
N GLU A 74 -3.98 3.71 11.06
CA GLU A 74 -4.07 2.34 10.57
C GLU A 74 -2.86 1.50 10.98
N VAL A 75 -3.12 0.22 11.22
CA VAL A 75 -2.09 -0.70 11.72
C VAL A 75 -0.93 -0.81 10.74
N TRP A 76 -1.21 -0.95 9.43
CA TRP A 76 -0.17 -1.01 8.41
C TRP A 76 0.69 0.27 8.37
N TYR A 77 0.12 1.45 8.68
CA TYR A 77 0.85 2.71 8.74
C TYR A 77 1.84 2.70 9.91
N ARG A 78 1.33 2.45 11.13
CA ARG A 78 2.14 2.44 12.35
C ARG A 78 3.25 1.39 12.28
N ARG A 79 2.92 0.19 11.80
CA ARG A 79 3.89 -0.91 11.67
C ARG A 79 4.99 -0.60 10.65
N ALA A 80 4.66 0.03 9.51
CA ALA A 80 5.67 0.45 8.56
C ALA A 80 6.63 1.49 9.15
N VAL A 81 6.09 2.46 9.92
CA VAL A 81 6.90 3.47 10.61
C VAL A 81 7.79 2.84 11.70
N GLU A 82 7.23 1.95 12.53
CA GLU A 82 7.97 1.21 13.57
C GLU A 82 9.09 0.38 12.95
N GLN A 83 8.80 -0.38 11.88
CA GLN A 83 9.76 -1.25 11.22
C GLN A 83 10.91 -0.46 10.59
N HIS A 84 10.66 0.74 10.07
CA HIS A 84 11.71 1.58 9.48
C HIS A 84 12.80 1.99 10.50
N TYR A 85 12.46 2.10 11.79
CA TYR A 85 13.46 2.36 12.83
C TYR A 85 14.36 1.14 13.11
N VAL A 86 13.89 -0.07 12.81
CA VAL A 86 14.66 -1.31 12.94
C VAL A 86 15.50 -1.53 11.68
N ASP A 87 14.89 -1.46 10.51
CA ASP A 87 15.53 -1.58 9.21
C ASP A 87 14.85 -0.63 8.20
N PRO A 88 15.55 0.44 7.77
CA PRO A 88 15.01 1.41 6.82
C PRO A 88 14.62 0.84 5.45
N LEU A 89 15.14 -0.34 5.08
CA LEU A 89 14.88 -0.98 3.79
C LEU A 89 13.75 -2.02 3.85
N SER A 90 13.26 -2.33 5.05
CA SER A 90 12.23 -3.36 5.25
C SER A 90 10.85 -2.92 4.73
N PHE A 91 10.10 -3.92 4.26
CA PHE A 91 8.69 -3.80 3.90
C PHE A 91 7.85 -4.57 4.92
N VAL A 92 6.67 -4.02 5.27
CA VAL A 92 5.71 -4.67 6.16
C VAL A 92 4.58 -5.25 5.33
N TYR A 93 4.33 -6.54 5.48
CA TYR A 93 3.20 -7.24 4.86
C TYR A 93 2.16 -7.57 5.93
N SER A 94 0.91 -7.19 5.71
CA SER A 94 -0.20 -7.47 6.63
C SER A 94 -1.40 -8.06 5.91
N VAL A 95 -2.08 -8.99 6.58
CA VAL A 95 -3.33 -9.64 6.15
C VAL A 95 -4.34 -9.52 7.29
N GLU A 96 -5.63 -9.54 6.96
CA GLU A 96 -6.69 -9.61 7.96
C GLU A 96 -6.53 -10.84 8.87
N LEU A 97 -6.77 -10.64 10.17
CA LEU A 97 -6.60 -11.70 11.16
C LEU A 97 -7.69 -12.77 10.98
N SER A 98 -7.28 -14.01 10.69
CA SER A 98 -8.19 -15.16 10.72
C SER A 98 -8.41 -15.62 12.14
N THR A 99 -9.68 -15.74 12.56
CA THR A 99 -10.05 -16.28 13.88
C THR A 99 -11.19 -17.29 13.76
N GLU A 100 -11.44 -18.10 14.78
CA GLU A 100 -12.58 -19.05 14.77
C GLU A 100 -13.93 -18.34 14.59
N LYS A 101 -14.08 -17.14 15.16
CA LYS A 101 -15.31 -16.34 15.07
C LYS A 101 -15.43 -15.58 13.76
N PHE A 102 -14.29 -15.22 13.16
CA PHE A 102 -14.19 -14.47 11.91
C PHE A 102 -13.15 -15.16 11.03
N PRO A 103 -13.52 -16.28 10.39
CA PRO A 103 -12.60 -17.01 9.53
C PRO A 103 -12.26 -16.17 8.32
N LEU A 104 -10.97 -16.08 7.99
CA LEU A 104 -10.53 -15.37 6.81
C LEU A 104 -10.99 -16.11 5.55
N ASN A 105 -11.76 -15.43 4.71
CA ASN A 105 -12.05 -15.93 3.38
C ASN A 105 -10.84 -15.69 2.46
N VAL A 106 -9.97 -16.69 2.35
CA VAL A 106 -8.68 -16.58 1.64
C VAL A 106 -8.84 -16.14 0.17
N SER A 107 -9.93 -16.53 -0.51
CA SER A 107 -10.17 -16.14 -1.91
C SER A 107 -10.43 -14.64 -2.10
N ASN A 108 -10.92 -13.98 -1.05
CA ASN A 108 -11.17 -12.53 -1.03
C ASN A 108 -10.15 -11.78 -0.15
N ALA A 109 -9.22 -12.49 0.49
CA ALA A 109 -8.24 -11.89 1.37
C ALA A 109 -7.26 -11.02 0.56
N MET A 110 -6.97 -9.84 1.10
CA MET A 110 -6.00 -8.91 0.53
C MET A 110 -4.76 -8.86 1.40
N VAL A 111 -3.60 -8.82 0.76
CA VAL A 111 -2.30 -8.54 1.38
C VAL A 111 -2.01 -7.06 1.20
N THR A 112 -1.67 -6.36 2.27
CA THR A 112 -1.21 -4.96 2.23
C THR A 112 0.29 -4.96 2.45
N ALA A 113 1.05 -4.56 1.43
CA ALA A 113 2.47 -4.27 1.56
C ALA A 113 2.64 -2.77 1.80
N ALA A 114 3.39 -2.39 2.84
CA ALA A 114 3.59 -1.02 3.26
C ALA A 114 5.06 -0.73 3.54
N HIS A 115 5.49 0.48 3.20
CA HIS A 115 6.85 0.97 3.44
C HIS A 115 6.79 2.44 3.85
N ALA A 116 7.53 2.79 4.90
CA ALA A 116 7.54 4.16 5.41
C ALA A 116 8.59 5.01 4.70
N VAL A 117 8.17 6.19 4.26
CA VAL A 117 9.01 7.22 3.67
C VAL A 117 9.36 8.22 4.76
N PHE A 118 10.64 8.30 5.09
CA PHE A 118 11.16 9.24 6.07
C PHE A 118 11.81 10.43 5.39
N HIS A 119 11.58 11.62 5.93
CA HIS A 119 12.35 12.81 5.60
C HIS A 119 13.38 13.06 6.72
N GLY A 120 14.60 13.43 6.33
CA GLY A 120 15.67 13.72 7.26
C GLY A 120 16.34 15.05 6.97
N ASP A 121 16.68 15.77 8.04
CA ASP A 121 17.52 16.96 8.02
C ASP A 121 18.64 16.80 9.06
N GLY A 122 19.84 16.48 8.56
CA GLY A 122 20.99 16.11 9.38
C GLY A 122 20.69 14.91 10.31
N HIS A 123 20.69 15.16 11.62
CA HIS A 123 20.43 14.15 12.65
C HIS A 123 18.94 13.97 12.98
N ARG A 124 18.05 14.80 12.41
CA ARG A 124 16.61 14.71 12.65
C ARG A 124 15.98 13.89 11.53
N LYS A 125 15.13 12.93 11.87
CA LYS A 125 14.31 12.17 10.91
C LYS A 125 12.89 12.08 11.42
N ALA A 126 11.94 12.17 10.50
CA ALA A 126 10.52 12.01 10.79
C ALA A 126 9.82 11.25 9.66
N PRO A 127 8.79 10.45 9.97
CA PRO A 127 7.96 9.83 8.94
C PRO A 127 7.20 10.91 8.17
N ALA A 128 7.40 10.98 6.87
CA ALA A 128 6.68 11.89 5.98
C ALA A 128 5.40 11.24 5.43
N ALA A 129 5.51 9.96 5.04
CA ALA A 129 4.40 9.20 4.49
C ALA A 129 4.63 7.69 4.65
N VAL A 130 3.59 6.91 4.36
CA VAL A 130 3.67 5.48 4.11
C VAL A 130 3.09 5.23 2.73
N VAL A 131 3.82 4.49 1.91
CA VAL A 131 3.42 4.08 0.56
C VAL A 131 3.25 2.57 0.51
N GLY A 132 2.46 2.08 -0.42
CA GLY A 132 2.24 0.66 -0.53
C GLY A 132 1.27 0.24 -1.61
N PHE A 133 0.97 -1.05 -1.61
CA PHE A 133 -0.01 -1.65 -2.49
C PHE A 133 -0.77 -2.76 -1.78
N GLN A 134 -2.04 -2.92 -2.13
CA GLN A 134 -2.84 -4.09 -1.81
C GLN A 134 -2.98 -4.98 -3.02
N PHE A 135 -2.93 -6.29 -2.82
CA PHE A 135 -3.11 -7.30 -3.86
C PHE A 135 -3.74 -8.56 -3.27
N LYS A 136 -4.28 -9.43 -4.10
CA LYS A 136 -4.93 -10.66 -3.62
C LYS A 136 -3.93 -11.59 -2.96
N HIS A 137 -4.32 -12.15 -1.82
CA HIS A 137 -3.54 -13.17 -1.10
C HIS A 137 -3.23 -14.39 -1.98
N GLU A 138 -4.19 -14.84 -2.79
CA GLU A 138 -4.01 -15.95 -3.73
C GLU A 138 -2.81 -15.73 -4.68
N ARG A 139 -2.61 -14.49 -5.15
CA ARG A 139 -1.46 -14.15 -6.01
C ARG A 139 -0.13 -14.22 -5.28
N LEU A 140 -0.10 -13.93 -3.98
CA LEU A 140 1.09 -14.15 -3.15
C LEU A 140 1.42 -15.64 -3.07
N ALA A 141 0.40 -16.49 -2.85
CA ALA A 141 0.56 -17.93 -2.73
C ALA A 141 1.04 -18.56 -4.04
N GLU A 142 0.44 -18.19 -5.18
CA GLU A 142 0.89 -18.61 -6.51
C GLU A 142 2.35 -18.20 -6.77
N TRP A 143 2.71 -16.96 -6.44
CA TRP A 143 4.07 -16.46 -6.63
C TRP A 143 5.08 -17.21 -5.75
N PHE A 144 4.74 -17.46 -4.49
CA PHE A 144 5.56 -18.26 -3.58
C PHE A 144 5.77 -19.68 -4.10
N GLN A 145 4.69 -20.34 -4.56
CA GLN A 145 4.78 -21.68 -5.14
C GLN A 145 5.68 -21.69 -6.37
N ASN A 146 5.52 -20.73 -7.30
CA ASN A 146 6.34 -20.66 -8.51
C ASN A 146 7.84 -20.47 -8.22
N ILE A 147 8.20 -19.68 -7.19
CA ILE A 147 9.59 -19.50 -6.80
C ILE A 147 10.15 -20.78 -6.15
N THR A 148 9.35 -21.42 -5.29
CA THR A 148 9.82 -22.56 -4.46
C THR A 148 9.71 -23.92 -5.16
N SER A 149 8.83 -24.07 -6.16
CA SER A 149 8.67 -25.31 -6.92
C SER A 149 9.75 -25.53 -7.97
N ASN A 150 10.52 -24.48 -8.30
CA ASN A 150 11.66 -24.55 -9.21
C ASN A 150 12.99 -24.87 -8.48
N CYS A 151 12.92 -25.31 -7.22
CA CYS A 151 14.05 -25.77 -6.41
C CYS A 151 14.23 -27.29 -6.48
#